data_AF-A0A533ZPP0-F1
#
_entry.id   AF-A0A533ZPP0-F1
#
_cell.length_a   1.000
_cell.length_b   1.000
_cell.length_c   1.000
_cell.angle_alpha   90.00
_cell.angle_beta   90.00
_cell.angle_gamma   90.00
#
_symmetry.space_group_name_H-M   'P 1'
#
loop_
_entity.id
_entity.type
_entity.pdbx_description
1 polymer ?
#
loop_
_entity_poly.entity_id
_entity_poly.type
_entity_poly.pdbx_seq_one_letter_code
_entity_poly.pdbx_strand_id
1 'polypeptide(L)' 'MIARNVTMRLKAHSLADFTQTLEKEVIPLLRKQKGFEDEITFIGSDGQEAVGISFWDKQENAEA' A
#
# COMPACT_ATOMS: atom_id res chain seq x y z
N MET A 1 16.73 5.47 1.40
CA MET A 1 15.49 5.23 0.64
C MET A 1 15.42 3.75 0.25
N ILE A 2 14.35 3.07 0.68
CA ILE A 2 14.03 1.68 0.38
C ILE A 2 12.59 1.63 -0.13
N ALA A 3 12.30 0.74 -1.07
CA ALA A 3 10.94 0.45 -1.52
C ALA A 3 10.48 -0.91 -0.97
N ARG A 4 9.31 -0.96 -0.35
CA ARG A 4 8.67 -2.19 0.11
C ARG A 4 7.49 -2.52 -0.80
N ASN A 5 7.52 -3.72 -1.36
CA ASN A 5 6.48 -4.23 -2.25
C ASN A 5 5.57 -5.20 -1.50
N VAL A 6 4.27 -5.03 -1.63
CA VAL A 6 3.25 -5.95 -1.10
C VAL A 6 2.28 -6.30 -2.24
N THR A 7 2.21 -7.59 -2.55
CA THR A 7 1.23 -8.11 -3.52
C THR A 7 0.02 -8.64 -2.77
N MET A 8 -1.17 -8.28 -3.23
CA MET A 8 -2.44 -8.60 -2.62
C MET A 8 -3.35 -9.24 -3.65
N ARG A 9 -4.02 -10.34 -3.25
CA ARG A 9 -5.12 -10.90 -4.02
C ARG A 9 -6.43 -10.40 -3.42
N LEU A 10 -7.17 -9.61 -4.19
CA LEU A 10 -8.43 -9.02 -3.79
C LEU A 10 -9.55 -10.05 -3.88
N LYS A 11 -10.58 -9.86 -3.05
CA LYS A 11 -11.81 -10.65 -3.16
C LYS A 11 -12.60 -10.17 -4.38
N ALA A 12 -13.39 -11.07 -4.95
CA ALA A 12 -14.29 -10.71 -6.04
C ALA A 12 -15.17 -9.51 -5.63
N HIS A 13 -15.29 -8.52 -6.53
CA HIS A 13 -16.07 -7.30 -6.34
C HIS A 13 -15.63 -6.38 -5.19
N SER A 14 -14.44 -6.56 -4.61
CA SER A 14 -13.97 -5.74 -3.48
C SER A 14 -13.09 -4.55 -3.86
N LEU A 15 -12.94 -4.24 -5.16
CA LEU A 15 -11.99 -3.21 -5.62
C LEU A 15 -12.32 -1.81 -5.07
N ALA A 16 -13.59 -1.42 -5.10
CA ALA A 16 -14.01 -0.10 -4.61
C ALA A 16 -13.75 0.05 -3.10
N ASP A 17 -14.14 -0.97 -2.32
CA ASP A 17 -13.89 -1.01 -0.87
C ASP A 17 -12.40 -1.00 -0.57
N PHE A 18 -11.61 -1.78 -1.33
CA PHE A 18 -10.15 -1.79 -1.22
C PHE A 18 -9.55 -0.40 -1.43
N THR A 19 -9.88 0.27 -2.53
CA THR A 19 -9.37 1.62 -2.84
C THR A 19 -9.79 2.61 -1.76
N GLN A 20 -11.04 2.54 -1.29
CA GLN A 20 -11.54 3.42 -0.24
C GLN A 20 -10.79 3.23 1.09
N THR A 21 -10.60 1.99 1.53
CA THR A 21 -9.87 1.69 2.77
C THR A 21 -8.40 2.08 2.65
N LEU A 22 -7.78 1.84 1.49
CA LEU A 22 -6.40 2.24 1.23
C LEU A 22 -6.23 3.78 1.40
N GLU A 23 -7.06 4.57 0.73
CA GLU A 23 -6.94 6.03 0.73
C GLU A 23 -7.34 6.67 2.06
N LYS A 24 -8.42 6.18 2.69
CA LYS A 24 -9.01 6.82 3.88
C LYS A 24 -8.45 6.31 5.20
N GLU A 25 -7.86 5.11 5.21
CA GLU A 25 -7.43 4.47 6.44
C GLU A 25 -5.94 4.10 6.38
N VAL A 26 -5.52 3.32 5.39
CA VAL A 26 -4.14 2.77 5.35
C VAL A 26 -3.10 3.86 5.12
N ILE A 27 -3.22 4.67 4.06
CA ILE A 27 -2.26 5.75 3.78
C ILE A 27 -2.16 6.75 4.95
N PRO A 28 -3.27 7.23 5.55
CA PRO A 28 -3.20 8.06 6.75
C PRO A 28 -2.52 7.42 7.96
N LEU A 29 -2.61 6.09 8.10
CA LEU A 29 -1.90 5.36 9.16
C LEU A 29 -0.40 5.26 8.86
N LEU A 30 -0.03 4.95 7.61
CA LEU A 30 1.37 4.85 7.19
C LEU A 30 2.09 6.20 7.30
N ARG A 31 1.43 7.31 6.98
CA ARG A 31 1.97 8.67 7.18
C ARG A 31 2.34 9.01 8.62
N LYS A 32 1.83 8.27 9.61
CA LYS A 32 2.20 8.44 11.02
C LYS A 32 3.43 7.60 11.41
N GLN A 33 3.83 6.64 10.58
CA GLN A 33 5.00 5.81 10.83
C GLN A 33 6.27 6.61 10.58
N LYS A 34 7.26 6.40 11.44
CA LYS A 34 8.56 7.06 11.30
C LYS A 34 9.20 6.60 10.00
N GLY A 35 9.63 7.55 9.18
CA GLY A 35 10.38 7.23 7.97
C GLY A 35 9.54 6.86 6.75
N PHE A 36 8.20 6.84 6.84
CA PHE A 36 7.34 6.71 5.68
C PHE A 36 7.42 7.97 4.80
N GLU A 37 7.62 7.78 3.50
CA GLU A 37 7.70 8.87 2.53
C GLU A 37 6.45 8.94 1.65
N ASP A 38 6.09 7.83 0.97
CA ASP A 38 4.90 7.78 0.11
C ASP A 38 4.48 6.34 -0.21
N GLU A 39 3.32 6.17 -0.85
CA GLU A 39 2.86 4.88 -1.39
C GLU A 39 2.18 5.04 -2.75
N ILE A 40 2.48 4.10 -3.65
CA ILE A 40 1.82 3.95 -4.95
C ILE A 40 1.19 2.56 -5.01
N THR A 41 -0.05 2.47 -5.48
CA THR A 41 -0.74 1.20 -5.66
C THR A 41 -1.17 1.00 -7.10
N PHE A 42 -0.85 -0.17 -7.65
CA PHE A 42 -1.32 -0.61 -8.96
C PHE A 42 -2.40 -1.67 -8.78
N ILE A 43 -3.46 -1.57 -9.59
CA ILE A 43 -4.52 -2.57 -9.66
C ILE A 43 -4.37 -3.33 -10.97
N GLY A 44 -4.39 -4.66 -10.89
CA GLY A 44 -4.40 -5.53 -12.06
C GLY A 44 -5.62 -5.28 -12.94
N SER A 45 -5.49 -5.53 -14.24
CA SER A 45 -6.57 -5.26 -15.21
C SER A 45 -7.86 -6.04 -14.95
N ASP A 46 -7.78 -7.15 -14.20
CA ASP A 46 -8.94 -7.96 -13.80
C ASP A 46 -9.55 -7.51 -12.47
N GLY A 47 -8.94 -6.54 -11.78
CA GLY A 47 -9.38 -6.04 -10.47
C GLY A 47 -9.24 -7.05 -9.33
N GLN A 48 -8.52 -8.15 -9.52
CA GLN A 48 -8.34 -9.21 -8.51
C GLN A 48 -6.96 -9.22 -7.88
N GLU A 49 -6.02 -8.44 -8.42
CA GLU A 49 -4.68 -8.31 -7.87
C GLU A 49 -4.33 -6.83 -7.68
N ALA A 50 -3.59 -6.54 -6.63
CA ALA A 50 -3.03 -5.23 -6.37
C ALA A 50 -1.58 -5.33 -5.92
N VAL A 51 -0.76 -4.35 -6.30
CA VAL A 51 0.62 -4.21 -5.85
C VAL A 51 0.75 -2.85 -5.18
N GLY A 52 1.01 -2.84 -3.87
CA GLY A 52 1.38 -1.65 -3.11
C GLY A 52 2.89 -1.51 -3.03
N ILE A 53 3.41 -0.33 -3.36
CA ILE A 53 4.82 0.04 -3.29
C ILE A 53 4.93 1.22 -2.35
N SER A 54 5.48 1.01 -1.16
CA SER A 54 5.73 2.06 -0.16
C SER A 54 7.20 2.45 -0.11
N PHE A 55 7.48 3.73 0.07
CA PHE A 55 8.82 4.31 0.13
C PHE A 55 9.17 4.74 1.53
N TRP A 56 10.41 4.43 1.95
CA TRP A 56 10.88 4.62 3.32
C TRP A 56 12.31 5.17 3.36
N ASP A 57 12.62 5.99 4.36
CA ASP A 57 13.94 6.59 4.53
C ASP A 57 15.04 5.53 4.77
N LYS A 58 14.73 4.50 5.57
CA LYS A 58 15.62 3.43 6.05
C LYS A 58 14.90 2.07 6.09
N GLN A 59 15.68 1.00 5.97
CA GLN A 59 15.17 -0.38 5.97
C GLN A 59 14.45 -0.76 7.27
N GLU A 60 15.03 -0.40 8.42
CA GLU A 60 14.43 -0.69 9.74
C GLU A 60 13.01 -0.14 9.89
N ASN A 61 12.72 1.02 9.29
CA ASN A 61 11.39 1.62 9.33
C ASN A 61 10.39 0.93 8.39
N ALA A 62 10.88 0.31 7.31
CA ALA A 62 10.05 -0.43 6.37
C ALA A 62 9.64 -1.83 6.88
N GLU A 63 10.43 -2.39 7.80
CA GLU A 63 10.26 -3.74 8.38
C GLU A 63 9.60 -3.75 9.77
N ALA A 64 9.51 -2.59 10.43
CA ALA A 64 8.88 -2.40 11.73
C ALA A 64 7.35 -2.60 11.70
#